data_AF-A0A537NT73-F1
#
_entry.id   AF-A0A537NT73-F1
#
_cell.length_a   1.000
_cell.length_b   1.000
_cell.length_c   1.000
_cell.angle_alpha   90.00
_cell.angle_beta   90.00
_cell.angle_gamma   90.00
#
_symmetry.space_group_name_H-M   'P 1'
#
loop_
_entity.id
_entity.type
_entity.pdbx_description
1 polymer ?
#
loop_
_entity_poly.entity_id
_entity_poly.type
_entity_poly.pdbx_seq_one_letter_code
_entity_poly.pdbx_strand_id
1 'polypeptide(L)'
;MDPIDDYLHYAVRYVTGQNNDRYDRSKSDRVFIIDVNGDVFNNIESYEREFCYGNLFRSSLSELMASDARGRSIALSENRMQRFCQRCPYFGSCPGSFVADATDVERKILQAHGCPVRALLDHIVDVFRRTDLQELLLRTYEPAGASAKENSALNVA
;
A
#
# COMPACT_ATOMS: atom_id res chain seq x y z
N MET A 1 2.20 -2.95 12.14
CA MET A 1 1.13 -3.22 11.17
C MET A 1 0.17 -4.15 11.87
N ASP A 2 -1.09 -3.75 12.03
CA ASP A 2 -2.16 -4.65 12.46
C ASP A 2 -3.02 -4.93 11.22
N PRO A 3 -2.80 -6.06 10.53
CA PRO A 3 -3.42 -6.30 9.24
C PRO A 3 -4.94 -6.31 9.33
N ILE A 4 -5.50 -6.82 10.43
CA ILE A 4 -6.96 -6.95 10.58
C ILE A 4 -7.59 -5.57 10.72
N ASP A 5 -7.01 -4.70 11.54
CA ASP A 5 -7.49 -3.32 11.72
C ASP A 5 -7.40 -2.53 10.40
N ASP A 6 -6.29 -2.64 9.67
CA ASP A 6 -6.11 -1.96 8.39
C ASP A 6 -7.19 -2.39 7.37
N TYR A 7 -7.47 -3.70 7.28
CA TYR A 7 -8.47 -4.21 6.35
C TYR A 7 -9.90 -3.86 6.76
N LEU A 8 -10.20 -3.83 8.07
CA LEU A 8 -11.46 -3.31 8.59
C LEU A 8 -11.63 -1.84 8.21
N HIS A 9 -10.59 -1.02 8.37
CA HIS A 9 -10.63 0.39 7.96
C HIS A 9 -10.86 0.56 6.46
N TYR A 10 -10.24 -0.27 5.60
CA TYR A 10 -10.50 -0.20 4.16
C TYR A 10 -11.94 -0.58 3.82
N ALA A 11 -12.50 -1.60 4.49
CA ALA A 11 -13.89 -2.00 4.31
C ALA A 11 -14.88 -0.92 4.77
N VAL A 12 -14.62 -0.30 5.93
CA VAL A 12 -15.42 0.84 6.42
C VAL A 12 -15.38 1.98 5.41
N ARG A 13 -14.20 2.39 4.95
CA ARG A 13 -14.04 3.45 3.93
C ARG A 13 -14.80 3.13 2.64
N TYR A 14 -14.75 1.88 2.19
CA TYR A 14 -15.47 1.44 1.00
C TYR A 14 -16.98 1.61 1.18
N VAL A 15 -17.54 1.14 2.30
CA VAL A 15 -18.99 1.24 2.58
C VAL A 15 -19.44 2.69 2.75
N THR A 16 -18.61 3.54 3.37
CA THR A 16 -18.91 4.96 3.62
C THR A 16 -18.55 5.87 2.44
N GLY A 17 -18.04 5.33 1.33
CA GLY A 17 -17.63 6.10 0.16
C GLY A 17 -16.41 7.00 0.38
N GLN A 18 -15.64 6.76 1.45
CA GLN A 18 -14.41 7.49 1.75
C GLN A 18 -13.25 6.97 0.90
N ASN A 19 -12.42 7.91 0.46
CA ASN A 19 -11.18 7.61 -0.24
C ASN A 19 -10.00 7.54 0.75
N ASN A 20 -8.96 6.84 0.31
CA ASN A 20 -7.65 6.74 0.91
C ASN A 20 -6.61 7.13 -0.14
N ASP A 21 -5.46 7.58 0.33
CA ASP A 21 -4.31 7.74 -0.54
C ASP A 21 -3.89 6.37 -1.07
N ARG A 22 -3.63 6.32 -2.36
CA ARG A 22 -3.05 5.12 -2.99
C ARG A 22 -1.61 4.99 -2.51
N TYR A 23 -1.19 3.76 -2.27
CA TYR A 23 0.19 3.51 -1.92
C TYR A 23 1.09 3.94 -3.08
N ASP A 24 2.11 4.71 -2.74
CA ASP A 24 3.08 5.28 -3.69
C ASP A 24 4.47 5.03 -3.12
N ARG A 25 5.17 4.08 -3.73
CA ARG A 25 6.48 3.65 -3.26
C ARG A 25 7.57 4.69 -3.50
N SER A 26 7.36 5.62 -4.43
CA SER A 26 8.28 6.73 -4.65
C SER A 26 8.38 7.64 -3.42
N LYS A 27 7.27 7.78 -2.68
CA LYS A 27 7.17 8.60 -1.46
C LYS A 27 7.57 7.87 -0.19
N SER A 28 7.44 6.54 -0.16
CA SER A 28 7.79 5.74 1.03
C SER A 28 8.15 4.30 0.67
N ASP A 29 9.45 4.00 0.71
CA ASP A 29 9.93 2.62 0.87
C ASP A 29 9.90 2.28 2.36
N ARG A 30 9.23 1.19 2.71
CA ARG A 30 8.96 0.82 4.11
C ARG A 30 10.10 0.06 4.76
N VAL A 31 10.83 -0.74 3.98
CA VAL A 31 11.86 -1.66 4.48
C VAL A 31 13.04 -1.68 3.50
N PHE A 32 14.24 -1.54 4.06
CA PHE A 32 15.49 -1.76 3.36
C PHE A 32 16.18 -2.99 3.93
N ILE A 33 16.80 -3.78 3.05
CA ILE A 33 17.67 -4.89 3.42
C ILE A 33 19.09 -4.46 3.13
N ILE A 34 19.94 -4.51 4.15
CA ILE A 34 21.36 -4.18 4.05
C ILE A 34 22.14 -5.46 4.32
N ASP A 35 22.86 -5.94 3.31
CA ASP A 35 23.73 -7.10 3.45
C ASP A 35 25.01 -6.74 4.21
N VAL A 36 25.72 -7.74 4.73
CA VAL A 36 26.93 -7.56 5.56
C VAL A 36 28.07 -6.86 4.82
N ASN A 37 28.06 -6.91 3.48
CA ASN A 37 29.02 -6.20 2.62
C ASN A 37 28.62 -4.73 2.36
N GLY A 38 27.47 -4.29 2.89
CA GLY A 38 26.92 -2.95 2.73
C GLY A 38 25.95 -2.78 1.57
N ASP A 39 25.72 -3.81 0.74
CA ASP A 39 24.79 -3.71 -0.38
C ASP A 39 23.35 -3.52 0.09
N VAL A 40 22.63 -2.58 -0.53
CA VAL A 40 21.29 -2.17 -0.12
C VAL A 40 20.25 -2.60 -1.15
N PHE A 41 19.19 -3.22 -0.68
CA PHE A 41 18.04 -3.66 -1.47
C PHE A 41 16.74 -3.21 -0.79
N ASN A 42 15.62 -3.32 -1.51
CA ASN A 42 14.30 -3.39 -0.89
C ASN A 42 13.97 -4.85 -0.48
N ASN A 43 12.83 -5.05 0.18
CA ASN A 43 12.33 -6.36 0.61
C ASN A 43 11.61 -7.18 -0.48
N ILE A 44 11.35 -6.60 -1.66
CA ILE A 44 10.50 -7.15 -2.72
C ILE A 44 11.31 -7.90 -3.78
N GLU A 45 12.44 -7.33 -4.18
CA GLU A 45 13.40 -7.86 -5.18
C GLU A 45 14.79 -8.03 -4.53
N SER A 46 14.79 -8.54 -3.30
CA SER A 46 15.99 -8.69 -2.47
C SER A 46 17.00 -9.64 -3.11
N TYR A 47 18.29 -9.28 -3.05
CA TYR A 47 19.43 -10.06 -3.58
C TYR A 47 19.48 -10.21 -5.11
N GLU A 48 18.51 -9.68 -5.84
CA GLU A 48 18.58 -9.55 -7.29
C GLU A 48 19.51 -8.40 -7.66
N ARG A 49 20.64 -8.71 -8.33
CA ARG A 49 21.71 -7.71 -8.49
C ARG A 49 21.28 -6.47 -9.26
N GLU A 50 20.34 -6.61 -10.19
CA GLU A 50 19.77 -5.51 -10.97
C GLU A 50 18.94 -4.52 -10.13
N PHE A 51 18.51 -4.93 -8.93
CA PHE A 51 17.76 -4.13 -7.96
C PHE A 51 18.59 -3.71 -6.73
N CYS A 52 19.92 -3.86 -6.77
CA CYS A 52 20.81 -3.31 -5.76
C CYS A 52 20.87 -1.77 -5.87
N TYR A 53 20.44 -1.07 -4.82
CA TYR A 53 20.39 0.39 -4.77
C TYR A 53 21.79 1.02 -4.66
N GLY A 54 22.77 0.22 -4.25
CA GLY A 54 24.16 0.64 -4.07
C GLY A 54 24.72 0.06 -2.78
N ASN A 55 25.78 0.70 -2.25
CA ASN A 55 26.46 0.22 -1.06
C ASN A 55 26.51 1.32 0.01
N LEU A 56 25.93 1.05 1.19
CA LEU A 56 25.81 2.02 2.29
C LEU A 56 27.16 2.44 2.87
N PHE A 57 28.21 1.65 2.71
CA PHE A 57 29.55 2.02 3.16
C PHE A 57 30.27 2.98 2.21
N ARG A 58 29.73 3.20 1.01
CA ARG A 58 30.36 3.99 -0.07
C ARG A 58 29.47 5.11 -0.61
N SER A 59 28.18 5.07 -0.31
CA SER A 59 27.19 6.01 -0.82
C SER A 59 26.33 6.55 0.32
N SER A 60 25.97 7.82 0.22
CA SER A 60 24.99 8.45 1.10
C SER A 60 23.59 7.86 0.89
N LEU A 61 22.72 7.98 1.89
CA LEU A 61 21.32 7.57 1.76
C LEU A 61 20.63 8.28 0.59
N SER A 62 20.90 9.57 0.38
CA SER A 62 20.35 10.33 -0.75
C SER A 62 20.73 9.74 -2.11
N GLU A 63 21.97 9.30 -2.28
CA GLU A 63 22.43 8.67 -3.53
C GLU A 63 21.76 7.31 -3.73
N LEU A 64 21.63 6.51 -2.67
CA LEU A 64 20.92 5.22 -2.72
C LEU A 64 19.43 5.39 -3.08
N MET A 65 18.77 6.41 -2.51
CA MET A 65 17.37 6.73 -2.78
C MET A 65 17.12 7.32 -4.17
N ALA A 66 18.16 7.88 -4.79
CA ALA A 66 18.15 8.38 -6.16
C ALA A 66 18.64 7.34 -7.19
N SER A 67 18.96 6.12 -6.77
CA SER A 67 19.53 5.10 -7.65
C SER A 67 18.55 4.64 -8.76
N ASP A 68 19.09 4.37 -9.95
CA ASP A 68 18.30 3.81 -11.06
C ASP A 68 17.66 2.46 -10.70
N ALA A 69 18.31 1.68 -9.84
CA ALA A 69 17.80 0.40 -9.35
C ALA A 69 16.51 0.58 -8.55
N ARG A 70 16.46 1.59 -7.67
CA ARG A 70 15.22 1.97 -6.98
C ARG A 70 14.15 2.42 -7.96
N GLY A 71 14.51 3.26 -8.94
CA GLY A 71 13.59 3.71 -9.98
C GLY A 71 12.94 2.55 -10.75
N ARG A 72 13.74 1.57 -11.19
CA ARG A 72 13.24 0.35 -11.87
C ARG A 72 12.29 -0.44 -10.98
N SER A 73 12.66 -0.66 -9.73
CA SER A 73 11.82 -1.41 -8.80
C SER A 73 10.50 -0.68 -8.51
N ILE A 74 10.49 0.66 -8.43
CA ILE A 74 9.25 1.44 -8.24
C ILE A 74 8.33 1.23 -9.44
N ALA A 75 8.87 1.33 -10.65
CA ALA A 75 8.10 1.09 -11.87
C ALA A 75 7.50 -0.33 -11.89
N LEU A 76 8.22 -1.36 -11.42
CA LEU A 76 7.66 -2.71 -11.29
C LEU A 76 6.49 -2.77 -10.31
N SER A 77 6.59 -2.06 -9.18
CA SER A 77 5.50 -1.91 -8.20
C SER A 77 4.24 -1.31 -8.82
N GLU A 78 4.41 -0.18 -9.51
CA GLU A 78 3.31 0.53 -10.17
C GLU A 78 2.66 -0.33 -11.24
N ASN A 79 3.46 -1.04 -12.05
CA ASN A 79 2.94 -1.98 -13.05
C ASN A 79 2.14 -3.12 -12.41
N ARG A 80 2.59 -3.67 -11.27
CA ARG A 80 1.83 -4.69 -10.52
C ARG A 80 0.50 -4.13 -10.05
N MET A 81 0.48 -2.94 -9.45
CA MET A 81 -0.75 -2.28 -9.01
C MET A 81 -1.68 -1.97 -10.17
N GLN A 82 -1.17 -1.49 -11.31
CA GLN A 82 -1.98 -1.26 -12.50
C GLN A 82 -2.64 -2.55 -12.98
N ARG A 83 -1.91 -3.67 -12.99
CA ARG A 83 -2.43 -4.97 -13.42
C ARG A 83 -3.53 -5.51 -12.51
N PHE A 84 -3.34 -5.47 -11.19
CA PHE A 84 -4.23 -6.16 -10.24
C PHE A 84 -5.21 -5.23 -9.51
N CYS A 85 -4.82 -3.98 -9.22
CA CYS A 85 -5.63 -3.06 -8.44
C CYS A 85 -6.55 -2.18 -9.30
N GLN A 86 -6.17 -1.82 -10.54
CA GLN A 86 -6.90 -0.83 -11.34
C GLN A 86 -8.39 -1.16 -11.54
N ARG A 87 -8.75 -2.45 -11.59
CA ARG A 87 -10.14 -2.93 -11.75
C ARG A 87 -10.75 -3.43 -10.45
N CYS A 88 -10.03 -3.37 -9.33
CA CYS A 88 -10.53 -3.80 -8.03
C CYS A 88 -11.51 -2.76 -7.47
N PRO A 89 -12.76 -3.13 -7.13
CA PRO A 89 -13.74 -2.21 -6.56
C PRO A 89 -13.31 -1.52 -5.26
N TYR A 90 -12.36 -2.11 -4.54
CA TYR A 90 -11.84 -1.55 -3.30
C TYR A 90 -10.66 -0.60 -3.52
N PHE A 91 -10.10 -0.53 -4.73
CA PHE A 91 -8.94 0.31 -4.97
C PHE A 91 -9.31 1.79 -4.92
N GLY A 92 -8.70 2.52 -4.00
CA GLY A 92 -9.13 3.87 -3.62
C GLY A 92 -9.58 3.93 -2.16
N SER A 93 -10.25 2.91 -1.63
CA SER A 93 -10.45 2.75 -0.18
C SER A 93 -9.34 1.88 0.44
N CYS A 94 -8.94 0.83 -0.28
CA CYS A 94 -7.72 0.07 -0.11
C CYS A 94 -6.58 0.75 -0.90
N PRO A 95 -5.40 0.97 -0.29
CA PRO A 95 -4.29 1.67 -0.91
C PRO A 95 -3.50 0.81 -1.92
N GLY A 96 -3.68 -0.52 -1.90
CA GLY A 96 -2.99 -1.46 -2.80
C GLY A 96 -1.55 -1.83 -2.40
N SER A 97 -1.12 -1.47 -1.19
CA SER A 97 0.23 -1.75 -0.65
C SER A 97 0.64 -3.22 -0.72
N PHE A 98 -0.28 -4.16 -0.44
CA PHE A 98 0.01 -5.60 -0.56
C PHE A 98 0.47 -5.99 -1.97
N VAL A 99 -0.19 -5.46 -3.01
CA VAL A 99 0.16 -5.76 -4.41
C VAL A 99 1.46 -5.07 -4.82
N ALA A 100 1.64 -3.84 -4.36
CA ALA A 100 2.83 -3.04 -4.62
C ALA A 100 4.09 -3.75 -4.11
N ASP A 101 4.04 -4.19 -2.85
CA ASP A 101 5.17 -4.75 -2.11
C ASP A 101 5.23 -6.29 -2.17
N ALA A 102 4.47 -6.92 -3.08
CA ALA A 102 4.40 -8.37 -3.18
C ALA A 102 5.79 -8.99 -3.49
N THR A 103 6.30 -9.76 -2.53
CA THR A 103 7.49 -10.62 -2.66
C THR A 103 7.30 -11.67 -3.76
N ASP A 104 8.36 -12.34 -4.20
CA ASP A 104 8.30 -13.42 -5.19
C ASP A 104 7.22 -14.48 -4.92
N VAL A 105 7.10 -14.88 -3.66
CA VAL A 105 6.11 -15.86 -3.22
C VAL A 105 4.70 -15.30 -3.36
N GLU A 106 4.47 -14.07 -2.91
CA GLU A 106 3.17 -13.40 -3.02
C GLU A 106 2.81 -13.09 -4.47
N ARG A 107 3.78 -12.78 -5.33
CA ARG A 107 3.56 -12.60 -6.78
C ARG A 107 3.04 -13.86 -7.43
N LYS A 108 3.53 -15.04 -7.04
CA LYS A 108 2.99 -16.34 -7.51
C LYS A 108 1.54 -16.53 -7.05
N ILE A 109 1.22 -16.18 -5.81
CA ILE A 109 -0.15 -16.22 -5.28
C ILE A 109 -1.06 -15.26 -6.06
N LEU A 110 -0.62 -14.02 -6.28
CA LEU A 110 -1.37 -13.02 -7.06
C LEU A 110 -1.69 -13.52 -8.47
N GLN A 111 -0.73 -14.17 -9.13
CA GLN A 111 -0.94 -14.72 -10.47
C GLN A 111 -1.89 -15.92 -10.48
N ALA A 112 -1.79 -16.82 -9.50
CA ALA A 112 -2.58 -18.05 -9.45
C ALA A 112 -4.01 -17.84 -8.92
N HIS A 113 -4.19 -16.96 -7.94
CA HIS A 113 -5.41 -16.85 -7.14
C HIS A 113 -5.96 -15.42 -7.05
N GLY A 114 -5.25 -14.42 -7.56
CA GLY A 114 -5.61 -13.02 -7.39
C GLY A 114 -5.21 -12.46 -6.02
N CYS A 115 -5.71 -11.25 -5.71
CA CYS A 115 -5.33 -10.54 -4.49
C CYS A 115 -6.05 -11.11 -3.25
N PRO A 116 -5.34 -11.66 -2.24
CA PRO A 116 -5.97 -12.19 -1.03
C PRO A 116 -6.67 -11.09 -0.21
N VAL A 117 -6.15 -9.86 -0.24
CA VAL A 117 -6.81 -8.70 0.41
C VAL A 117 -8.19 -8.44 -0.19
N ARG A 118 -8.36 -8.64 -1.50
CA ARG A 118 -9.67 -8.52 -2.15
C ARG A 118 -10.67 -9.52 -1.57
N ALA A 119 -10.28 -10.80 -1.47
CA ALA A 119 -11.13 -11.85 -0.93
C ALA A 119 -11.52 -11.60 0.53
N LEU A 120 -10.57 -11.09 1.33
CA LEU A 120 -10.84 -10.71 2.72
C LEU A 120 -11.80 -9.53 2.83
N LEU A 121 -11.63 -8.49 2.00
CA LEU A 121 -12.55 -7.35 1.98
C LEU A 121 -13.95 -7.75 1.50
N ASP A 122 -14.06 -8.65 0.52
CA ASP A 122 -15.34 -9.24 0.12
C ASP A 122 -16.04 -9.90 1.31
N HIS A 123 -15.30 -10.66 2.11
CA HIS A 123 -15.83 -11.30 3.32
C HIS A 123 -16.27 -10.30 4.39
N ILE A 124 -15.44 -9.30 4.71
CA ILE A 124 -15.76 -8.28 5.72
C ILE A 124 -17.02 -7.49 5.30
N VAL A 125 -17.11 -7.08 4.03
CA VAL A 125 -18.26 -6.33 3.50
C VAL A 125 -19.52 -7.20 3.45
N ASP A 126 -19.39 -8.51 3.22
CA ASP A 126 -20.50 -9.46 3.35
C ASP A 126 -20.97 -9.59 4.80
N VAL A 127 -20.06 -9.66 5.78
CA VAL A 127 -20.41 -9.64 7.21
C VAL A 127 -21.17 -8.36 7.56
N PHE A 128 -20.68 -7.18 7.14
CA PHE A 128 -21.36 -5.91 7.40
C PHE A 128 -22.80 -5.87 6.87
N ARG A 129 -23.04 -6.49 5.72
CA ARG A 129 -24.38 -6.60 5.11
C ARG A 129 -25.30 -7.56 5.86
N ARG A 130 -24.76 -8.61 6.49
CA ARG A 130 -25.56 -9.64 7.18
C ARG A 130 -25.87 -9.31 8.64
N THR A 131 -25.17 -8.34 9.25
CA THR A 131 -25.26 -8.05 10.69
C THR A 131 -25.74 -6.63 11.01
N ASP A 132 -26.45 -5.97 10.08
CA ASP A 132 -26.91 -4.56 10.17
C ASP A 132 -25.80 -3.51 10.46
N LEU A 133 -24.54 -3.94 10.50
CA LEU A 133 -23.39 -3.06 10.76
C LEU A 133 -23.21 -2.04 9.65
N GLN A 134 -23.57 -2.38 8.41
CA GLN A 134 -23.51 -1.42 7.31
C GLN A 134 -24.38 -0.19 7.57
N GLU A 135 -25.62 -0.36 8.05
CA GLU A 135 -26.50 0.77 8.34
C GLU A 135 -25.97 1.59 9.54
N LEU A 136 -25.49 0.91 10.57
CA LEU A 136 -24.85 1.56 11.71
C LEU A 136 -23.63 2.40 11.28
N LEU A 137 -22.77 1.86 10.43
CA LEU A 137 -21.60 2.57 9.90
C LEU A 137 -22.02 3.78 9.07
N LEU A 138 -23.01 3.64 8.18
CA LEU A 138 -23.49 4.76 7.37
C LEU A 138 -24.07 5.89 8.23
N ARG A 139 -24.82 5.57 9.29
CA ARG A 139 -25.33 6.56 10.26
C ARG A 139 -24.22 7.22 11.06
N THR A 140 -23.21 6.46 11.48
CA THR A 140 -22.10 6.95 12.30
C THR A 140 -21.16 7.86 11.50
N TYR A 141 -20.96 7.52 10.22
CA TYR A 141 -20.08 8.22 9.30
C TYR A 141 -20.84 9.09 8.29
N GLU A 142 -22.10 9.47 8.57
CA GLU A 142 -22.76 10.51 7.78
C GLU A 142 -21.80 11.70 7.67
N PRO A 143 -21.50 12.18 6.45
CA PRO A 143 -20.56 13.25 6.29
C PRO A 143 -21.17 14.48 6.94
N ALA A 144 -20.73 14.81 8.16
CA ALA A 144 -20.75 16.18 8.64
C ALA A 144 -20.08 16.97 7.52
N GLY A 145 -20.89 17.75 6.79
CA GLY A 145 -20.50 18.37 5.52
C GLY A 145 -19.09 18.89 5.60
N ALA A 146 -18.28 18.53 4.61
CA ALA A 146 -16.84 18.78 4.53
C ALA A 146 -16.43 20.14 5.13
N SER A 147 -16.19 20.17 6.44
CA SER A 147 -15.41 21.21 7.07
C SER A 147 -13.99 20.70 6.93
N ALA A 148 -13.30 21.22 5.91
CA ALA A 148 -11.86 21.20 5.89
C ALA A 148 -11.43 21.82 7.23
N LYS A 149 -11.09 20.98 8.21
CA LYS A 149 -10.35 21.44 9.37
C LYS A 149 -8.99 21.85 8.82
N GLU A 150 -8.84 23.15 8.56
CA GLU A 150 -7.55 23.76 8.32
C GLU A 150 -6.62 23.30 9.44
N ASN A 151 -5.60 22.54 9.05
CA ASN A 151 -4.61 22.06 9.99
C ASN A 151 -3.73 23.26 10.31
N SER A 152 -3.96 23.91 11.46
CA SER A 152 -3.23 25.12 11.87
C SER A 152 -1.72 24.92 11.97
N ALA A 153 -1.25 23.67 12.01
CA ALA A 153 0.16 23.30 11.97
C ALA A 153 0.83 23.45 10.60
N LEU A 154 0.08 23.68 9.51
CA LEU A 154 0.62 23.96 8.17
C LEU A 154 0.74 25.47 7.88
N ASN A 155 0.26 26.33 8.78
CA ASN A 155 0.36 27.80 8.67
C ASN A 155 1.40 28.35 9.66
N VAL A 156 2.62 27.82 9.62
CA VAL A 156 3.77 28.49 10.22
C VAL A 156 4.67 28.95 9.08
N ALA A 157 4.52 30.22 8.73
CA ALA A 157 5.46 30.98 7.89
C ALA A 157 6.57 31.57 8.76
#